data_AF-X1VT19-F1
#
_entry.id   AF-X1VT19-F1
#
_cell.length_a   1.000
_cell.length_b   1.000
_cell.length_c   1.000
_cell.angle_alpha   90.00
_cell.angle_beta   90.00
_cell.angle_gamma   90.00
#
_symmetry.space_group_name_H-M   'P 1'
#
loop_
_entity.id
_entity.type
_entity.pdbx_description
1 polymer ?
#
loop_
_entity_poly.entity_id
_entity_poly.type
_entity_poly.pdbx_seq_one_letter_code
_entity_poly.pdbx_strand_id
1 'polypeptide(L)' 'MAITGNKFEAFYKIGKIKSRKPGDQELIKIALEEYDVNLTLKDIEIMRKEYTRYIIFYKYLL' A
#
# COMPACT_ATOMS: atom_id res chain seq x y z
N MET A 1 -4.55 -14.41 0.06
CA MET A 1 -4.54 -13.59 1.28
C MET A 1 -5.23 -12.28 0.93
N ALA A 2 -6.23 -11.86 1.70
CA ALA A 2 -6.94 -10.62 1.44
C ALA A 2 -6.06 -9.42 1.86
N ILE A 3 -6.11 -8.33 1.10
CA ILE A 3 -5.45 -7.09 1.48
C ILE A 3 -6.28 -6.44 2.57
N THR A 4 -5.67 -6.25 3.74
CA THR A 4 -6.30 -5.56 4.86
C THR A 4 -6.27 -4.05 4.63
N GLY A 5 -7.20 -3.31 5.28
CA GLY A 5 -7.26 -1.85 5.20
C GLY A 5 -5.91 -1.20 5.54
N ASN A 6 -5.25 -1.65 6.61
CA ASN A 6 -3.96 -1.14 7.07
C ASN A 6 -2.85 -1.34 6.02
N LYS A 7 -2.86 -2.48 5.29
CA LYS A 7 -1.91 -2.75 4.21
C LYS A 7 -2.07 -1.74 3.08
N PHE A 8 -3.31 -1.47 2.68
CA PHE A 8 -3.59 -0.51 1.62
C PHE A 8 -3.28 0.92 2.07
N GLU A 9 -3.60 1.28 3.31
CA GLU A 9 -3.29 2.60 3.87
C GLU A 9 -1.79 2.88 3.88
N ALA A 10 -0.98 1.92 4.34
CA ALA A 10 0.48 2.04 4.31
C ALA A 10 0.98 2.23 2.87
N PHE A 11 0.54 1.37 1.93
CA PHE A 11 0.90 1.50 0.52
C PHE A 11 0.52 2.86 -0.07
N TYR A 12 -0.70 3.33 0.20
CA TYR A 12 -1.21 4.60 -0.30
C TYR A 12 -0.47 5.80 0.29
N LYS A 13 -0.24 5.83 1.61
CA LYS A 13 0.49 6.90 2.29
C LYS A 13 1.93 6.99 1.80
N ILE A 14 2.63 5.86 1.73
CA ILE A 14 4.01 5.79 1.23
C ILE A 14 4.10 6.30 -0.21
N GLY A 15 3.17 5.89 -1.08
CA GLY A 15 3.09 6.33 -2.46
C GLY A 15 2.73 7.81 -2.63
N LYS A 16 2.05 8.43 -1.67
CA LYS A 16 1.64 9.86 -1.71
C LYS A 16 2.69 10.80 -1.10
N ILE A 17 3.41 10.34 -0.08
CA ILE A 17 4.40 11.15 0.65
C ILE A 17 5.71 11.27 -0.13
N LYS A 18 6.08 10.25 -0.91
CA LYS A 18 7.36 10.25 -1.64
C LYS A 18 7.22 10.97 -2.98
N SER A 19 8.12 11.93 -3.23
CA SER A 19 8.22 12.68 -4.49
C SER A 19 8.55 11.81 -5.71
N ARG A 20 9.07 10.59 -5.48
CA ARG A 20 9.30 9.56 -6.50
C ARG A 20 8.55 8.29 -6.10
N LYS A 21 8.12 7.48 -7.09
CA LYS A 21 7.53 6.16 -6.81
C LYS A 21 8.60 5.25 -6.19
N PRO A 22 8.43 4.81 -4.92
CA PRO A 22 9.37 3.88 -4.30
C PRO A 22 9.34 2.54 -5.03
N GLY A 23 10.51 1.91 -5.16
CA GLY A 23 10.62 0.54 -5.65
C GLY A 23 9.96 -0.44 -4.67
N ASP A 24 9.64 -1.64 -5.13
CA ASP A 24 8.83 -2.60 -4.35
C ASP A 24 9.49 -2.95 -3.01
N GLN A 25 10.81 -3.17 -3.00
CA GLN A 25 11.55 -3.44 -1.76
C GLN A 25 11.61 -2.24 -0.82
N GLU A 26 11.73 -1.02 -1.37
CA GLU A 26 11.71 0.22 -0.56
C GLU A 26 10.33 0.39 0.09
N LEU A 27 9.26 0.06 -0.64
CA LEU A 27 7.89 0.12 -0.16
C LEU A 27 7.63 -0.90 0.96
N ILE A 28 8.11 -2.15 0.81
CA ILE A 28 8.03 -3.18 1.85
C ILE A 28 8.77 -2.74 3.12
N LYS A 29 9.99 -2.21 2.95
CA LYS A 29 10.80 -1.76 4.08
C LYS A 29 10.12 -0.63 4.85
N ILE A 30 9.65 0.40 4.15
CA ILE A 30 8.96 1.53 4.78
C ILE A 30 7.66 1.08 5.45
N ALA A 31 6.88 0.20 4.80
CA ALA A 31 5.64 -0.29 5.40
C ALA A 31 5.89 -1.03 6.71
N LEU A 32 6.98 -1.79 6.79
CA LEU A 32 7.35 -2.48 8.02
C LEU A 32 7.89 -1.50 9.08
N GLU A 33 8.81 -0.61 8.71
CA GLU A 33 9.49 0.30 9.66
C GLU A 33 8.60 1.43 10.17
N GLU A 34 7.81 2.07 9.29
CA GLU A 34 7.03 3.26 9.64
C GLU A 34 5.57 2.94 10.01
N TYR A 35 5.04 1.81 9.53
CA TYR A 35 3.61 1.47 9.69
C TYR A 35 3.37 0.13 10.41
N ASP A 36 4.42 -0.62 10.79
CA ASP A 36 4.33 -1.97 11.38
C ASP A 36 3.49 -2.94 10.52
N VAL A 37 3.54 -2.75 9.20
CA VAL A 37 2.78 -3.52 8.22
C VAL A 37 3.72 -4.38 7.39
N ASN A 38 3.52 -5.70 7.48
CA ASN A 38 4.23 -6.63 6.63
C ASN A 38 3.59 -6.71 5.23
N LEU A 39 4.15 -5.96 4.27
CA LEU A 39 3.80 -6.05 2.86
C LEU A 39 4.62 -7.12 2.15
N THR A 40 3.97 -7.89 1.29
CA THR A 40 4.64 -8.80 0.37
C THR A 40 4.64 -8.23 -1.05
N LEU A 41 5.54 -8.73 -1.91
CA LEU A 41 5.53 -8.38 -3.34
C LEU A 41 4.17 -8.68 -3.99
N LYS A 42 3.54 -9.79 -3.58
CA LYS A 42 2.20 -10.16 -4.06
C LYS A 42 1.13 -9.17 -3.62
N ASP A 43 1.20 -8.65 -2.39
CA ASP A 43 0.29 -7.60 -1.93
C ASP A 43 0.44 -6.35 -2.80
N ILE A 44 1.68 -5.92 -3.08
CA ILE A 44 1.98 -4.74 -3.91
C ILE A 44 1.44 -4.93 -5.34
N GLU A 45 1.65 -6.10 -5.93
CA GLU A 45 1.16 -6.42 -7.27
C GLU A 45 -0.37 -6.34 -7.34
N ILE A 46 -1.06 -6.95 -6.37
CA ILE A 46 -2.52 -6.91 -6.27
C ILE A 46 -3.00 -5.47 -6.05
N MET A 47 -2.36 -4.69 -5.16
CA MET A 47 -2.73 -3.29 -4.92
C MET A 47 -2.54 -2.42 -6.15
N ARG A 48 -1.51 -2.66 -6.96
CA ARG A 48 -1.29 -1.92 -8.21
C ARG A 48 -2.37 -2.25 -9.24
N LYS A 49 -2.71 -3.53 -9.37
CA LYS A 49 -3.72 -4.00 -10.32
C LYS A 49 -5.12 -3.51 -9.97
N GLU A 50 -5.46 -3.55 -8.69
CA GLU A 50 -6.79 -3.18 -8.17
C GLU A 50 -6.79 -1.77 -7.54
N TYR A 51 -5.78 -0.94 -7.83
CA TYR A 51 -5.55 0.33 -7.13
C TYR A 51 -6.79 1.23 -7.11
N THR A 52 -7.42 1.41 -8.27
CA THR A 52 -8.64 2.20 -8.43
C THR A 52 -9.77 1.68 -7.55
N ARG A 53 -9.93 0.36 -7.47
CA ARG A 53 -10.97 -0.29 -6.68
C ARG A 53 -10.73 -0.08 -5.19
N TYR A 54 -9.49 -0.25 -4.73
CA TYR A 54 -9.14 -0.02 -3.33
C TYR A 54 -9.19 1.46 -2.95
N ILE A 55 -8.82 2.39 -3.85
CA ILE A 55 -8.92 3.83 -3.58
C ILE A 55 -10.37 4.27 -3.44
N ILE A 56 -11.27 3.73 -4.29
CA ILE A 56 -12.69 4.00 -4.21
C ILE A 56 -13.19 3.46 -2.87
N PHE A 57 -12.92 2.20 -2.57
CA PHE A 57 -13.32 1.60 -1.30
C PHE A 57 -12.82 2.39 -0.09
N TYR A 58 -11.54 2.79 -0.09
CA TYR A 58 -10.92 3.57 0.98
C TYR A 58 -11.52 4.98 1.12
N LYS A 59 -11.85 5.65 0.01
CA LYS A 59 -12.47 6.99 0.03
C LYS A 59 -13.92 6.96 0.49
N TYR A 60 -14.65 5.88 0.26
CA TYR A 60 -16.05 5.74 0.68
C TYR A 60 -16.20 5.12 2.08
N LEU A 61 -15.11 4.62 2.68
CA LEU A 61 -15.08 4.13 4.07
C LEU A 61 -14.75 5.23 5.09
N LEU A 62 -14.26 6.38 4.63
CA LEU A 62 -13.95 7.59 5.40
C LEU A 62 -15.11 8.60 5.26
#